data_AF-A0A956F2T9-F1
#
_entry.id   AF-A0A956F2T9-F1
#
_cell.length_a   1.000
_cell.length_b   1.000
_cell.length_c   1.000
_cell.angle_alpha   90.00
_cell.angle_beta   90.00
_cell.angle_gamma   90.00
#
_symmetry.space_group_name_H-M   'P 1'
#
loop_
_entity.id
_entity.type
_entity.pdbx_description
1 polymer ?
#
loop_
_entity_poly.entity_id
_entity_poly.type
_entity_poly.pdbx_seq_one_letter_code
_entity_poly.pdbx_strand_id
1 'polypeptide(L)'
;MLLVEKSVLLPCSMDRAFRLFTARIDEWWPPERRHLKHPQSVIALSEDRFWESAPNGDAVELGSIKAWEPPRRIVLDWYPGT
;
A
#
# COMPACT_ATOMS: atom_id res chain seq x y z
N MET A 1 8.79 8.98 -20.31
CA MET A 1 8.19 8.10 -19.27
C MET A 1 9.22 7.04 -18.95
N LEU A 2 9.69 6.96 -17.70
CA LEU A 2 10.64 5.94 -17.29
C LEU A 2 9.85 4.76 -16.73
N LEU A 3 9.99 3.59 -17.33
CA LEU A 3 9.39 2.35 -16.84
C LEU A 3 10.35 1.70 -15.85
N VAL A 4 9.86 1.37 -14.66
CA VAL A 4 10.61 0.59 -13.67
C VAL A 4 9.88 -0.74 -13.47
N GLU A 5 10.60 -1.84 -13.67
CA GLU A 5 10.10 -3.19 -13.41
C GLU A 5 10.99 -3.88 -12.37
N LYS A 6 10.34 -4.51 -11.38
CA LYS A 6 10.98 -5.30 -10.33
C LYS A 6 10.11 -6.53 -10.06
N SER A 7 10.77 -7.67 -9.89
CA SER A 7 10.11 -8.96 -9.67
C SER A 7 10.82 -9.72 -8.56
N VAL A 8 10.04 -10.45 -7.76
CA VAL A 8 10.53 -11.30 -6.67
C VAL A 8 9.71 -12.60 -6.64
N LEU A 9 10.37 -13.74 -6.38
CA LEU A 9 9.71 -15.03 -6.19
C LEU A 9 9.47 -15.26 -4.70
N LEU A 10 8.23 -15.58 -4.34
CA LEU A 10 7.84 -15.88 -2.96
C LEU A 10 7.53 -17.38 -2.81
N PRO A 11 8.01 -18.06 -1.76
CA PRO A 11 7.69 -19.46 -1.50
C PRO A 11 6.30 -19.60 -0.85
N CYS A 12 5.26 -19.08 -1.49
CA CYS A 12 3.88 -19.21 -1.04
C CYS A 12 2.86 -19.09 -2.18
N SER A 13 1.59 -19.41 -1.91
CA SER A 13 0.51 -19.27 -2.88
C SER A 13 0.25 -17.80 -3.26
N MET A 14 -0.37 -17.59 -4.43
CA MET A 14 -0.81 -16.26 -4.88
C MET A 14 -1.75 -15.60 -3.87
N ASP A 15 -2.69 -16.34 -3.28
CA ASP A 15 -3.57 -15.82 -2.24
C ASP A 15 -2.81 -15.27 -1.03
N ARG A 16 -1.78 -15.99 -0.58
CA ARG A 16 -0.95 -15.53 0.54
C ARG A 16 -0.15 -14.29 0.13
N ALA A 17 0.49 -14.30 -1.04
CA ALA A 17 1.24 -13.17 -1.55
C ALA A 17 0.36 -11.91 -1.68
N PHE A 18 -0.84 -12.05 -2.27
CA PHE A 18 -1.80 -10.97 -2.43
C PHE A 18 -2.22 -10.38 -1.08
N ARG A 19 -2.54 -11.24 -0.09
CA ARG A 19 -2.89 -10.80 1.27
C ARG A 19 -1.73 -10.10 1.99
N LEU A 20 -0.50 -10.60 1.84
CA LEU A 20 0.69 -9.94 2.42
C LEU A 20 0.89 -8.55 1.81
N PHE A 21 0.73 -8.42 0.50
CA PHE A 21 0.87 -7.14 -0.18
C PHE A 21 -0.22 -6.16 0.24
N THR A 22 -1.48 -6.58 0.26
CA THR A 22 -2.63 -5.70 0.47
C THR A 22 -2.97 -5.49 1.95
N ALA A 23 -3.34 -6.56 2.65
CA ALA A 23 -3.85 -6.49 4.02
C ALA A 23 -2.75 -6.23 5.07
N ARG A 24 -1.47 -6.38 4.71
CA ARG A 24 -0.33 -6.16 5.60
C ARG A 24 0.62 -5.09 5.06
N ILE A 25 0.09 -4.15 4.26
CA ILE A 25 0.89 -3.05 3.68
C ILE A 25 1.67 -2.27 4.71
N ASP A 26 1.08 -2.01 5.88
CA ASP A 26 1.73 -1.28 6.96
C ASP A 26 3.05 -1.92 7.43
N GLU A 27 3.16 -3.25 7.34
CA GLU A 27 4.31 -4.00 7.84
C GLU A 27 5.54 -3.94 6.93
N TRP A 28 5.33 -3.82 5.62
CA TRP A 28 6.44 -3.76 4.66
C TRP A 28 6.69 -2.35 4.13
N TRP A 29 5.75 -1.41 4.32
CA TRP A 29 5.97 -0.02 3.97
C TRP A 29 7.01 0.61 4.90
N PRO A 30 8.11 1.19 4.39
CA PRO A 30 9.16 1.71 5.25
C PRO A 30 8.65 2.84 6.15
N PRO A 31 8.80 2.75 7.49
CA PRO A 31 8.31 3.78 8.42
C PRO A 31 8.86 5.18 8.13
N GLU A 32 10.11 5.29 7.67
CA GLU A 32 10.74 6.56 7.31
C GLU A 32 10.15 7.23 6.07
N ARG A 33 9.36 6.50 5.28
CA ARG A 33 8.65 6.99 4.09
C ARG A 33 7.19 7.35 4.36
N ARG A 34 6.77 7.33 5.63
CA ARG A 34 5.44 7.76 6.06
C ARG A 34 5.33 9.29 6.06
N HIS A 35 4.17 9.77 5.67
CA HIS A 35 3.86 11.19 5.52
C HIS A 35 3.46 11.80 6.86
N LEU A 36 2.59 11.12 7.61
CA LEU A 36 2.25 11.57 8.97
C LEU A 36 3.46 11.36 9.88
N LYS A 37 3.86 12.40 10.61
CA LYS A 37 4.94 12.33 11.61
C LYS A 37 4.49 11.73 12.94
N HIS A 38 3.39 10.97 12.92
CA HIS A 38 2.84 10.32 14.09
C HIS A 38 3.42 8.90 14.22
N PRO A 39 4.00 8.50 15.36
CA PRO A 39 4.69 7.21 15.51
C PRO A 39 3.77 5.99 15.39
N GLN A 40 2.46 6.20 15.54
CA GLN A 40 1.43 5.17 15.39
C GLN A 40 0.57 5.36 14.14
N SER A 41 1.03 6.15 13.15
CA SER A 41 0.33 6.17 11.87
C SER A 41 0.38 4.80 11.22
N VAL A 42 -0.59 4.49 10.37
CA VAL A 42 -0.69 3.21 9.66
C VAL A 42 -1.01 3.44 8.20
N ILE A 43 -0.40 2.63 7.34
CA ILE A 43 -0.71 2.56 5.91
C ILE A 43 -1.80 1.52 5.68
N ALA A 44 -2.79 1.83 4.85
CA ALA A 44 -3.89 0.92 4.54
C ALA A 44 -4.30 0.97 3.06
N LEU A 45 -4.83 -0.16 2.60
CA LEU A 45 -5.48 -0.34 1.30
C LEU A 45 -6.87 -0.94 1.49
N SER A 46 -7.84 -0.43 0.75
CA SER A 46 -9.15 -1.06 0.50
C SER A 46 -9.34 -1.28 -1.01
N GLU A 47 -10.51 -1.75 -1.43
CA GLU A 47 -10.79 -1.97 -2.87
C GLU A 47 -10.81 -0.67 -3.68
N ASP A 48 -10.96 0.48 -3.02
CA ASP A 48 -11.16 1.80 -3.62
C ASP A 48 -10.15 2.86 -3.12
N ARG A 49 -9.41 2.60 -2.03
CA ARG A 49 -8.65 3.63 -1.33
C ARG A 49 -7.24 3.19 -0.93
N PHE A 50 -6.29 4.14 -0.95
CA PHE A 50 -4.93 3.98 -0.46
C PHE A 50 -4.54 5.19 0.40
N TRP A 51 -4.37 5.00 1.70
CA TRP A 51 -4.18 6.12 2.64
C TRP A 51 -3.25 5.78 3.80
N GLU A 52 -2.81 6.83 4.47
CA GLU A 52 -2.20 6.78 5.80
C GLU A 52 -3.14 7.45 6.80
N SER A 53 -3.24 6.91 8.01
CA SER A 53 -4.04 7.51 9.09
C SER A 53 -3.38 7.35 10.46
N ALA A 54 -3.68 8.24 11.41
CA ALA A 54 -3.16 8.19 12.77
C ALA A 54 -4.28 8.27 13.83
N PRO A 55 -4.04 7.80 15.09
CA PRO A 55 -5.04 7.79 16.15
C PRO A 55 -5.58 9.15 16.57
N ASN A 56 -4.85 10.23 16.28
CA ASN A 56 -5.27 11.61 16.53
C ASN A 56 -6.30 12.13 15.50
N GLY A 57 -6.68 11.31 14.51
CA GLY A 57 -7.65 11.65 13.48
C GLY A 57 -7.03 12.17 12.17
N ASP A 58 -5.71 12.37 12.13
CA ASP A 58 -5.03 12.78 10.91
C ASP A 58 -5.10 11.66 9.86
N ALA A 59 -5.32 12.05 8.61
CA ALA A 59 -5.28 11.14 7.47
C ALA A 59 -4.80 11.86 6.22
N VAL A 60 -4.07 11.14 5.37
CA VAL A 60 -3.61 11.62 4.06
C VAL A 60 -3.84 10.54 3.02
N GLU A 61 -4.33 10.95 1.85
CA GLU A 61 -4.52 10.04 0.72
C GLU A 61 -3.18 9.84 0.00
N LEU A 62 -2.82 8.58 -0.24
CA LEU A 62 -1.56 8.18 -0.86
C LEU A 62 -1.72 7.72 -2.30
N GLY A 63 -2.95 7.53 -2.77
CA GLY A 63 -3.25 7.10 -4.14
C GLY A 63 -4.70 6.70 -4.30
N SER A 64 -5.06 6.19 -5.48
CA SER A 64 -6.37 5.59 -5.73
C SER A 64 -6.22 4.18 -6.28
N ILE A 65 -7.18 3.30 -6.01
CA ILE A 65 -7.18 1.95 -6.59
C ILE A 65 -7.85 2.00 -7.97
N LYS A 66 -7.16 1.47 -8.98
CA LYS A 66 -7.63 1.39 -10.37
C LYS A 66 -8.18 0.02 -10.73
N ALA A 67 -7.69 -1.02 -10.07
CA ALA A 67 -8.18 -2.39 -10.20
C ALA A 67 -7.88 -3.19 -8.93
N TRP A 68 -8.82 -4.02 -8.52
CA TRP A 68 -8.70 -4.94 -7.39
C TRP A 68 -9.24 -6.32 -7.77
N GLU A 69 -8.36 -7.24 -8.13
CA GLU A 69 -8.70 -8.55 -8.70
C GLU A 69 -7.95 -9.66 -7.96
N PRO A 70 -8.35 -9.98 -6.73
CA PRO A 70 -7.67 -10.99 -5.93
C PRO A 70 -7.77 -12.39 -6.57
N PRO A 71 -6.70 -13.22 -6.48
CA PRO A 71 -5.37 -12.90 -5.95
C PRO A 71 -4.39 -12.42 -7.05
N ARG A 72 -4.90 -12.06 -8.23
CA ARG A 72 -4.09 -11.93 -9.46
C ARG A 72 -3.50 -10.55 -9.68
N ARG A 73 -4.23 -9.49 -9.33
CA ARG A 73 -3.85 -8.14 -9.75
C ARG A 73 -4.38 -7.06 -8.82
N ILE A 74 -3.53 -6.08 -8.55
CA ILE A 74 -3.88 -4.78 -8.01
C ILE A 74 -3.21 -3.73 -8.90
N VAL A 75 -3.91 -2.65 -9.20
CA VAL A 75 -3.35 -1.47 -9.87
C VAL A 75 -3.73 -0.26 -9.03
N LEU A 76 -2.76 0.57 -8.69
CA LEU A 76 -2.94 1.76 -7.87
C LEU A 76 -2.12 2.92 -8.39
N ASP A 77 -2.63 4.13 -8.18
CA ASP A 77 -1.84 5.35 -8.28
C ASP A 77 -0.99 5.52 -7.02
N TRP A 78 0.06 6.34 -7.09
CA TRP A 78 0.85 6.72 -5.93
C TRP A 78 1.15 8.22 -5.95
N TYR A 79 0.86 8.89 -4.84
CA TYR A 79 1.04 10.32 -4.61
C TYR A 79 2.22 10.52 -3.63
N PRO A 80 3.47 10.60 -4.10
CA PRO A 80 4.63 10.69 -3.21
C PRO A 80 4.77 12.05 -2.51
N GLY A 81 4.12 13.10 -3.02
CA GLY A 81 4.26 14.48 -2.55
C GLY A 81 3.11 15.03 -1.70
N THR A 82 2.23 14.15 -1.21
CA THR A 82 1.09 14.53 -0.35
C THR A 82 1.50 14.81 1.09
#